data_AF-A0A2L2Y9J3-F1
#
_entry.id   AF-A0A2L2Y9J3-F1
#
_cell.length_a   1.000
_cell.length_b   1.000
_cell.length_c   1.000
_cell.angle_alpha   90.00
_cell.angle_beta   90.00
_cell.angle_gamma   90.00
#
_symmetry.space_group_name_H-M   'P 1'
#
loop_
_entity.id
_entity.type
_entity.pdbx_description
1 polymer ?
#
loop_
_entity_poly.entity_id
_entity_poly.type
_entity_poly.pdbx_seq_one_letter_code
_entity_poly.pdbx_strand_id
1 'polypeptide(L)'
;KFSDEFLFKNVTLKKFRQFPAISIKESLLINDGSNSIVKIQDQKLLHSWNLEHPHFFSSAAVYCSEDDSLYCIVNNNTLLKWSPDDETLNNGSEFQFQEPVFSVIPLRKHKPIVLFSSGKVLLTELLYVSLDPIGEAFISEDEELLWADGIEIPSETKIFCLTLPKDSTSYKFHSFSIRKGKAADYSSKLLENGQLTLKSWCFDHYNTAFITIWSDGTVHTHPVHNLTPSLLLQHKSIKDPHKLAISVINADHIAIAVNDSKKKETKLEMWDVKFTSLKAKKTLKTSPAEHYQLITLDSSLFLQLDEILIEIPFNIDKSTLAAALGKSSDILSKTEYRWNASTLATEIEKQSDDAMDIDCSSNKEALKMISRKNAIEKMDTGEIANEIEILANRFINEGSMFKTNNRESDLFNLLCFALRLKYKKKTACSIDPDVLLVNIFTSTYRESTLVQYMRKILLLDAVRLLEILLDISENKITVSSCDMPSDAQIFDWVFILMKSHIDVLLSPKDKKIFKLRKRLDTYLSEKIGIYEDYLLIQNMFDMIKKENNILPIKHTVGKYFVETIDI
;
A
#
# COMPACT_ATOMS: atom_id res chain seq x y z
N LYS A 1 2.71 -0.59 -4.97
CA LYS A 1 3.50 0.64 -5.20
C LYS A 1 3.97 1.18 -3.86
N PHE A 2 5.15 1.78 -3.81
CA PHE A 2 5.56 2.63 -2.68
C PHE A 2 4.93 4.01 -2.81
N SER A 3 4.76 4.69 -1.69
CA SER A 3 4.31 6.08 -1.56
C SER A 3 5.50 7.01 -1.30
N ASP A 4 5.22 8.22 -0.80
CA ASP A 4 6.22 9.16 -0.25
C ASP A 4 7.04 8.51 0.89
N GLU A 5 8.19 9.09 1.25
CA GLU A 5 9.03 8.59 2.34
C GLU A 5 9.07 9.56 3.52
N PHE A 6 9.03 8.99 4.73
CA PHE A 6 9.09 9.71 5.99
C PHE A 6 10.42 9.40 6.67
N LEU A 7 11.23 10.43 6.90
CA LEU A 7 12.63 10.30 7.32
C LEU A 7 12.82 10.80 8.75
N PHE A 8 12.92 9.87 9.70
CA PHE A 8 13.14 10.16 11.11
C PHE A 8 14.63 10.39 11.38
N LYS A 9 15.04 11.67 11.36
CA LYS A 9 16.44 12.09 11.58
C LYS A 9 16.83 12.27 13.06
N ASN A 10 15.85 12.41 13.95
CA ASN A 10 16.07 12.80 15.34
C ASN A 10 15.97 11.62 16.32
N VAL A 11 16.00 10.39 15.81
CA VAL A 11 15.65 9.16 16.53
C VAL A 11 16.86 8.23 16.53
N THR A 12 17.81 8.48 17.45
CA THR A 12 19.08 7.74 17.53
C THR A 12 18.85 6.31 18.02
N LEU A 13 18.56 5.40 17.09
CA LEU A 13 18.25 4.01 17.42
C LEU A 13 19.43 3.29 18.08
N LYS A 14 19.23 2.82 19.32
CA LYS A 14 20.15 1.87 19.96
C LYS A 14 20.20 0.57 19.15
N LYS A 15 21.39 -0.04 19.08
CA LYS A 15 21.64 -1.30 18.34
C LYS A 15 21.13 -2.51 19.13
N PHE A 16 19.80 -2.70 19.15
CA PHE A 16 19.16 -3.90 19.67
C PHE A 16 19.18 -5.06 18.65
N ARG A 17 19.11 -6.30 19.15
CA ARG A 17 19.07 -7.53 18.32
C ARG A 17 17.69 -7.83 17.71
N GLN A 18 16.63 -7.28 18.30
CA GLN A 18 15.30 -7.15 17.69
C GLN A 18 15.08 -5.70 17.23
N PHE A 19 14.22 -5.51 16.24
CA PHE A 19 13.97 -4.18 15.67
C PHE A 19 13.32 -3.23 16.71
N PRO A 20 13.79 -1.99 16.88
CA PRO A 20 13.45 -1.14 18.03
C PRO A 20 12.08 -0.43 17.96
N ALA A 21 11.19 -0.75 17.02
CA ALA A 21 9.88 -0.09 16.94
C ALA A 21 8.70 -1.04 16.67
N ILE A 22 7.54 -0.72 17.26
CA ILE A 22 6.29 -1.50 17.21
C ILE A 22 5.10 -0.55 17.06
N SER A 23 4.11 -0.97 16.26
CA SER A 23 2.83 -0.25 16.09
C SER A 23 1.94 -0.40 17.33
N ILE A 24 1.42 0.72 17.85
CA ILE A 24 0.48 0.79 18.98
C ILE A 24 -0.66 1.73 18.59
N LYS A 25 -1.87 1.16 18.40
CA LYS A 25 -3.11 1.89 18.11
C LYS A 25 -2.99 2.68 16.78
N GLU A 26 -2.71 3.98 16.78
CA GLU A 26 -2.40 4.78 15.57
C GLU A 26 -0.97 5.40 15.57
N SER A 27 -0.10 4.95 16.47
CA SER A 27 1.23 5.50 16.71
C SER A 27 2.31 4.43 16.69
N LEU A 28 3.56 4.84 16.56
CA LEU A 28 4.73 3.97 16.57
C LEU A 28 5.48 4.18 17.89
N LEU A 29 5.61 3.13 18.71
CA LEU A 29 6.60 3.12 19.79
C LEU A 29 7.97 2.89 19.15
N ILE A 30 8.97 3.70 19.51
CA ILE A 30 10.36 3.58 19.08
C ILE A 30 11.27 3.64 20.31
N ASN A 31 12.29 2.77 20.36
CA ASN A 31 13.33 2.82 21.39
C ASN A 31 14.62 3.46 20.84
N ASP A 32 14.81 4.75 21.12
CA ASP A 32 16.04 5.52 20.87
C ASP A 32 17.00 5.51 22.09
N GLY A 33 16.66 4.71 23.10
CA GLY A 33 17.25 4.75 24.43
C GLY A 33 16.31 5.27 25.50
N SER A 34 15.33 6.10 25.11
CA SER A 34 14.03 6.22 25.75
C SER A 34 13.03 5.29 25.04
N ASN A 35 11.92 4.92 25.68
CA ASN A 35 10.79 4.28 25.00
C ASN A 35 9.80 5.40 24.61
N SER A 36 9.81 5.81 23.34
CA SER A 36 9.11 7.01 22.86
C SER A 36 7.99 6.68 21.88
N ILE A 37 6.77 7.15 22.14
CA ILE A 37 5.62 7.02 21.23
C ILE A 37 5.61 8.23 20.29
N VAL A 38 5.76 7.97 18.99
CA VAL A 38 5.72 8.97 17.92
C VAL A 38 4.51 8.71 17.02
N LYS A 39 3.71 9.74 16.75
CA LYS A 39 2.57 9.62 15.84
C LYS A 39 3.06 9.62 14.39
N ILE A 40 2.59 8.65 13.61
CA ILE A 40 3.06 8.39 12.23
C ILE A 40 2.73 9.57 11.28
N GLN A 41 1.51 10.12 11.37
CA GLN A 41 0.98 11.10 10.41
C GLN A 41 1.71 12.46 10.39
N ASP A 42 2.22 12.91 11.54
CA ASP A 42 2.80 14.24 11.75
C ASP A 42 4.21 14.19 12.38
N GLN A 43 4.76 12.98 12.55
CA GLN A 43 6.04 12.69 13.20
C GLN A 43 6.16 13.26 14.63
N LYS A 44 5.03 13.56 15.27
CA LYS A 44 5.02 14.23 16.58
C LYS A 44 5.27 13.22 17.70
N LEU A 45 6.27 13.49 18.53
CA LEU A 45 6.43 12.81 19.82
C LEU A 45 5.18 13.06 20.70
N LEU A 46 4.52 11.99 21.12
CA LEU A 46 3.37 12.02 22.02
C LEU A 46 3.80 11.86 23.48
N HIS A 47 4.66 10.87 23.75
CA HIS A 47 5.15 10.54 25.10
C HIS A 47 6.53 9.88 25.03
N SER A 48 7.31 9.92 26.12
CA SER A 48 8.66 9.34 26.21
C SER A 48 8.99 8.85 27.62
N TRP A 49 9.08 7.53 27.80
CA TRP A 49 9.51 6.93 29.06
C TRP A 49 11.03 6.83 29.14
N ASN A 50 11.58 7.38 30.21
CA ASN A 50 13.01 7.45 30.49
C ASN A 50 13.30 6.80 31.84
N LEU A 51 14.49 6.20 31.96
CA LEU A 51 14.99 5.63 33.22
C LEU A 51 16.06 6.56 33.82
N GLU A 52 16.10 6.64 35.14
CA GLU A 52 17.17 7.38 35.83
C GLU A 52 18.50 6.61 35.74
N HIS A 53 19.61 7.32 35.51
CA HIS A 53 20.93 6.70 35.51
C HIS A 53 21.26 6.11 36.89
N PRO A 54 21.81 4.88 36.97
CA PRO A 54 22.52 4.15 35.90
C PRO A 54 21.66 3.19 35.04
N HIS A 55 20.34 3.17 35.20
CA HIS A 55 19.48 2.16 34.56
C HIS A 55 19.31 2.41 33.06
N PHE A 56 19.13 1.33 32.28
CA PHE A 56 18.90 1.41 30.83
C PHE A 56 18.03 0.26 30.31
N PHE A 57 17.21 0.54 29.30
CA PHE A 57 16.52 -0.48 28.52
C PHE A 57 17.54 -1.29 27.70
N SER A 58 17.53 -2.60 27.90
CA SER A 58 18.39 -3.60 27.22
C SER A 58 17.68 -4.37 26.10
N SER A 59 16.35 -4.32 26.04
CA SER A 59 15.56 -4.79 24.89
C SER A 59 14.74 -3.66 24.25
N ALA A 60 14.20 -3.92 23.07
CA ALA A 60 13.10 -3.12 22.53
C ALA A 60 11.85 -3.22 23.45
N ALA A 61 10.98 -2.21 23.36
CA ALA A 61 9.59 -2.21 23.82
C ALA A 61 8.78 -3.36 23.18
N VAL A 62 8.09 -4.21 23.96
CA VAL A 62 7.07 -5.14 23.45
C VAL A 62 5.69 -4.76 23.98
N TYR A 63 4.73 -4.51 23.08
CA TYR A 63 3.33 -4.25 23.42
C TYR A 63 2.50 -5.54 23.36
N CYS A 64 1.65 -5.78 24.36
CA CYS A 64 0.67 -6.85 24.38
C CYS A 64 -0.75 -6.28 24.32
N SER A 65 -1.52 -6.70 23.31
CA SER A 65 -2.93 -6.32 23.15
C SER A 65 -3.91 -7.13 24.00
N GLU A 66 -3.45 -8.14 24.73
CA GLU A 66 -4.32 -8.96 25.61
C GLU A 66 -4.63 -8.24 26.92
N ASP A 67 -3.65 -7.51 27.47
CA ASP A 67 -3.78 -6.73 28.71
C ASP A 67 -3.26 -5.29 28.60
N ASP A 68 -3.33 -4.71 27.39
CA ASP A 68 -2.98 -3.31 27.02
C ASP A 68 -1.73 -2.80 27.76
N SER A 69 -0.65 -3.58 27.68
CA SER A 69 0.55 -3.41 28.50
C SER A 69 1.84 -3.44 27.68
N LEU A 70 2.82 -2.66 28.11
CA LEU A 70 4.20 -2.67 27.63
C LEU A 70 5.09 -3.53 28.52
N TYR A 71 6.03 -4.21 27.89
CA TYR A 71 6.99 -5.15 28.48
C TYR A 71 8.39 -4.82 27.96
N CYS A 72 9.35 -4.53 28.85
CA CYS A 72 10.74 -4.22 28.46
C CYS A 72 11.76 -4.78 29.45
N ILE A 73 12.91 -5.22 28.97
CA ILE A 73 14.02 -5.63 29.85
C ILE A 73 14.88 -4.41 30.17
N VAL A 74 15.18 -4.24 31.45
CA VAL A 74 16.07 -3.25 32.04
C VAL A 74 17.32 -3.97 32.57
N ASN A 75 18.50 -3.38 32.35
CA ASN A 75 19.80 -3.85 32.85
C ASN A 75 20.13 -5.34 32.56
N ASN A 76 19.56 -5.91 31.50
CA ASN A 76 19.63 -7.34 31.11
C ASN A 76 18.98 -8.35 32.08
N ASN A 77 18.37 -7.95 33.20
CA ASN A 77 17.86 -8.92 34.20
C ASN A 77 16.56 -8.53 34.94
N THR A 78 15.99 -7.35 34.72
CA THR A 78 14.67 -6.98 35.26
C THR A 78 13.68 -6.79 34.12
N LEU A 79 12.54 -7.47 34.16
CA LEU A 79 11.39 -7.13 33.32
C LEU A 79 10.59 -6.02 33.99
N LEU A 80 10.40 -4.91 33.30
CA LEU A 80 9.47 -3.84 33.66
C LEU A 80 8.19 -3.97 32.83
N LYS A 81 7.03 -3.87 33.48
CA LYS A 81 5.70 -3.88 32.86
C LYS A 81 4.89 -2.65 33.26
N TRP A 82 4.35 -1.90 32.30
CA TRP A 82 3.55 -0.66 32.53
C TRP A 82 2.47 -0.46 31.47
N SER A 83 1.54 0.48 31.67
CA SER A 83 0.51 0.84 30.67
C SER A 83 1.05 1.82 29.61
N PRO A 84 0.65 1.73 28.33
CA PRO A 84 0.87 2.79 27.35
C PRO A 84 0.30 4.16 27.75
N ASP A 85 -0.64 4.20 28.69
CA ASP A 85 -1.31 5.41 29.17
C ASP A 85 -0.69 5.95 30.50
N ASP A 86 0.32 5.29 31.08
CA ASP A 86 1.02 5.76 32.30
C ASP A 86 1.97 6.93 31.98
N GLU A 87 1.80 8.10 32.64
CA GLU A 87 2.71 9.25 32.46
C GLU A 87 4.14 9.00 33.00
N THR A 88 4.34 8.04 33.89
CA THR A 88 5.65 7.72 34.49
C THR A 88 5.78 6.22 34.77
N LEU A 89 7.01 5.71 34.76
CA LEU A 89 7.30 4.29 35.03
C LEU A 89 7.10 3.88 36.50
N ASN A 90 6.85 4.83 37.41
CA ASN A 90 6.74 4.58 38.86
C ASN A 90 5.54 3.70 39.25
N ASN A 91 4.54 3.57 38.36
CA ASN A 91 3.40 2.66 38.52
C ASN A 91 3.67 1.23 38.01
N GLY A 92 4.82 1.02 37.36
CA GLY A 92 5.15 -0.23 36.70
C GLY A 92 5.40 -1.39 37.67
N SER A 93 5.08 -2.61 37.23
CA SER A 93 5.47 -3.84 37.91
C SER A 93 6.88 -4.25 37.47
N GLU A 94 7.81 -4.37 38.42
CA GLU A 94 9.16 -4.89 38.18
C GLU A 94 9.28 -6.36 38.62
N PHE A 95 9.97 -7.16 37.80
CA PHE A 95 10.26 -8.57 38.06
C PHE A 95 11.74 -8.83 37.80
N GLN A 96 12.52 -9.04 38.87
CA GLN A 96 13.96 -9.28 38.80
C GLN A 96 14.28 -10.78 38.68
N PHE A 97 15.09 -11.15 37.69
CA PHE A 97 15.53 -12.52 37.47
C PHE A 97 16.98 -12.77 37.94
N GLN A 98 17.27 -14.04 38.23
CA GLN A 98 18.62 -14.50 38.61
C GLN A 98 19.52 -14.78 37.39
N GLU A 99 18.94 -14.93 36.19
CA GLU A 99 19.65 -15.24 34.94
C GLU A 99 19.46 -14.09 33.93
N PRO A 100 20.48 -13.69 33.15
CA PRO A 100 20.35 -12.63 32.15
C PRO A 100 19.34 -12.99 31.06
N VAL A 101 18.40 -12.08 30.84
CA VAL A 101 17.38 -12.13 29.80
C VAL A 101 17.93 -11.62 28.47
N PHE A 102 17.64 -12.34 27.38
CA PHE A 102 17.98 -11.92 26.02
C PHE A 102 16.94 -10.95 25.45
N SER A 103 15.65 -11.30 25.49
CA SER A 103 14.57 -10.46 24.98
C SER A 103 13.20 -10.87 25.51
N VAL A 104 12.21 -10.00 25.28
CA VAL A 104 10.79 -10.37 25.29
C VAL A 104 10.39 -10.77 23.87
N ILE A 105 9.69 -11.89 23.70
CA ILE A 105 9.18 -12.38 22.41
C ILE A 105 7.70 -12.00 22.30
N PRO A 106 7.30 -11.17 21.32
CA PRO A 106 5.89 -10.84 21.09
C PRO A 106 5.14 -12.07 20.57
N LEU A 107 3.89 -12.25 21.02
CA LEU A 107 2.94 -13.21 20.44
C LEU A 107 1.68 -12.45 20.00
N ARG A 108 1.07 -12.87 18.89
CA ARG A 108 -0.01 -12.12 18.20
C ARG A 108 -1.39 -12.16 18.88
N LYS A 109 -1.60 -13.07 19.84
CA LYS A 109 -2.91 -13.36 20.45
C LYS A 109 -2.88 -13.63 21.95
N HIS A 110 -1.68 -13.80 22.49
CA HIS A 110 -1.42 -14.24 23.85
C HIS A 110 -0.29 -13.40 24.43
N LYS A 111 -0.14 -13.41 25.76
CA LYS A 111 0.93 -12.69 26.46
C LYS A 111 2.34 -13.07 25.95
N PRO A 112 3.28 -12.12 25.89
CA PRO A 112 4.62 -12.39 25.39
C PRO A 112 5.40 -13.35 26.29
N ILE A 113 6.53 -13.86 25.79
CA ILE A 113 7.38 -14.82 26.50
C ILE A 113 8.76 -14.20 26.75
N VAL A 114 9.28 -14.34 27.97
CA VAL A 114 10.65 -13.93 28.31
C VAL A 114 11.61 -15.02 27.87
N LEU A 115 12.59 -14.70 27.02
CA LEU A 115 13.65 -15.62 26.59
C LEU A 115 14.96 -15.28 27.31
N PHE A 116 15.54 -16.27 28.00
CA PHE A 116 16.79 -16.15 28.73
C PHE A 116 18.01 -16.46 27.85
N SER A 117 19.17 -15.95 28.25
CA SER A 117 20.41 -16.09 27.46
C SER A 117 20.90 -17.53 27.32
N SER A 118 20.48 -18.46 28.21
CA SER A 118 20.76 -19.90 28.06
C SER A 118 19.78 -20.66 27.13
N GLY A 119 18.74 -19.98 26.63
CA GLY A 119 17.68 -20.54 25.80
C GLY A 119 16.39 -20.93 26.55
N LYS A 120 16.40 -20.95 27.90
CA LYS A 120 15.19 -21.20 28.70
C LYS A 120 14.16 -20.07 28.57
N VAL A 121 12.92 -20.31 28.98
CA VAL A 121 11.81 -19.35 28.82
C VAL A 121 10.91 -19.21 30.04
N LEU A 122 10.37 -18.01 30.28
CA LEU A 122 9.29 -17.79 31.25
C LEU A 122 8.04 -17.24 30.55
N LEU A 123 6.90 -17.90 30.75
CA LEU A 123 5.60 -17.40 30.30
C LEU A 123 5.20 -16.20 31.18
N THR A 124 4.87 -15.06 30.58
CA THR A 124 4.57 -13.86 31.39
C THR A 124 3.26 -13.96 32.20
N GLU A 125 2.41 -14.95 31.90
CA GLU A 125 1.29 -15.37 32.74
C GLU A 125 1.71 -15.80 34.16
N LEU A 126 2.94 -16.29 34.33
CA LEU A 126 3.43 -16.86 35.60
C LEU A 126 4.16 -15.85 36.51
N LEU A 127 4.40 -14.61 36.06
CA LEU A 127 5.25 -13.62 36.75
C LEU A 127 4.87 -13.36 38.22
N TYR A 128 3.58 -13.45 38.55
CA TYR A 128 3.06 -13.25 39.92
C TYR A 128 3.03 -14.53 40.77
N VAL A 129 3.54 -15.65 40.24
CA VAL A 129 3.49 -17.00 40.86
C VAL A 129 4.88 -17.62 40.98
N SER A 130 5.71 -17.53 39.93
CA SER A 130 7.11 -17.97 39.92
C SER A 130 7.88 -17.24 38.82
N LEU A 131 9.15 -16.94 39.11
CA LEU A 131 10.09 -16.35 38.15
C LEU A 131 11.09 -17.40 37.63
N ASP A 132 10.85 -18.69 37.90
CA ASP A 132 11.73 -19.79 37.56
C ASP A 132 11.59 -20.14 36.06
N PRO A 133 12.69 -20.13 35.27
CA PRO A 133 12.60 -20.35 33.83
C PRO A 133 12.37 -21.83 33.50
N ILE A 134 11.48 -22.06 32.52
CA ILE A 134 11.04 -23.35 32.02
C ILE A 134 12.02 -23.84 30.93
N GLY A 135 12.37 -25.13 31.02
CA GLY A 135 13.23 -25.82 30.05
C GLY A 135 14.68 -25.95 30.51
N GLU A 136 15.46 -26.68 29.72
CA GLU A 136 16.90 -26.86 29.95
C GLU A 136 17.70 -25.84 29.13
N ALA A 137 18.90 -25.51 29.61
CA ALA A 137 19.84 -24.66 28.86
C ALA A 137 20.35 -25.43 27.63
N PHE A 138 20.16 -24.87 26.43
CA PHE A 138 20.58 -25.49 25.16
C PHE A 138 21.57 -24.63 24.36
N ILE A 139 21.81 -23.39 24.79
CA ILE A 139 22.83 -22.49 24.24
C ILE A 139 24.09 -22.69 25.07
N SER A 140 25.22 -22.98 24.43
CA SER A 140 26.52 -23.14 25.10
C SER A 140 27.14 -21.78 25.41
N GLU A 141 28.10 -21.75 26.33
CA GLU A 141 28.83 -20.52 26.70
C GLU A 141 29.59 -19.90 25.50
N ASP A 142 29.82 -20.68 24.44
CA ASP A 142 30.47 -20.28 23.19
C ASP A 142 29.52 -20.01 22.00
N GLU A 143 28.20 -20.07 22.20
CA GLU A 143 27.19 -19.69 21.22
C GLU A 143 26.55 -18.33 21.58
N GLU A 144 26.71 -17.33 20.71
CA GLU A 144 26.01 -16.05 20.87
C GLU A 144 24.60 -16.14 20.28
N LEU A 145 23.57 -15.86 21.08
CA LEU A 145 22.19 -15.72 20.63
C LEU A 145 22.01 -14.37 19.90
N LEU A 146 21.71 -14.42 18.60
CA LEU A 146 21.65 -13.24 17.73
C LEU A 146 20.23 -12.73 17.46
N TRP A 147 19.24 -13.61 17.40
CA TRP A 147 17.84 -13.28 17.07
C TRP A 147 16.88 -14.32 17.62
N ALA A 148 15.67 -13.89 18.02
CA ALA A 148 14.59 -14.79 18.39
C ALA A 148 13.21 -14.20 18.06
N ASP A 149 12.27 -15.09 17.74
CA ASP A 149 10.86 -14.82 17.40
C ASP A 149 10.01 -16.05 17.76
N GLY A 150 8.69 -15.92 17.85
CA GLY A 150 7.79 -16.98 18.30
C GLY A 150 6.43 -16.97 17.63
N ILE A 151 5.84 -18.15 17.49
CA ILE A 151 4.50 -18.34 16.92
C ILE A 151 3.68 -19.31 17.76
N GLU A 152 2.40 -18.98 17.92
CA GLU A 152 1.42 -19.88 18.51
C GLU A 152 0.79 -20.79 17.44
N ILE A 153 0.76 -22.08 17.72
CA ILE A 153 0.05 -23.12 16.97
C ILE A 153 -1.04 -23.66 17.93
N PRO A 154 -2.25 -24.06 17.48
CA PRO A 154 -3.39 -24.38 18.37
C PRO A 154 -3.20 -25.51 19.42
N SER A 155 -2.03 -26.13 19.49
CA SER A 155 -1.64 -27.13 20.50
C SER A 155 -0.29 -26.85 21.19
N GLU A 156 0.48 -25.86 20.73
CA GLU A 156 1.83 -25.56 21.20
C GLU A 156 2.31 -24.14 20.82
N THR A 157 3.05 -23.48 21.70
CA THR A 157 3.80 -22.27 21.33
C THR A 157 5.19 -22.70 20.87
N LYS A 158 5.59 -22.31 19.66
CA LYS A 158 6.95 -22.52 19.15
C LYS A 158 7.77 -21.26 19.21
N ILE A 159 9.03 -21.38 19.61
CA ILE A 159 10.00 -20.31 19.60
C ILE A 159 11.21 -20.73 18.77
N PHE A 160 11.73 -19.76 18.03
CA PHE A 160 12.86 -19.92 17.12
C PHE A 160 13.98 -19.01 17.57
N CYS A 161 15.21 -19.53 17.54
CA CYS A 161 16.41 -18.80 17.94
C CYS A 161 17.49 -19.00 16.87
N LEU A 162 18.19 -17.93 16.51
CA LEU A 162 19.37 -18.00 15.66
C LEU A 162 20.60 -17.70 16.52
N THR A 163 21.54 -18.63 16.58
CA THR A 163 22.83 -18.47 17.28
C THR A 163 23.99 -18.48 16.28
N LEU A 164 25.13 -17.96 16.73
CA LEU A 164 26.41 -18.05 16.05
C LEU A 164 27.48 -18.48 17.06
N PRO A 165 28.14 -19.64 16.88
CA PRO A 165 29.30 -20.00 17.69
C PRO A 165 30.45 -19.01 17.45
N LYS A 166 31.14 -18.55 18.50
CA LYS A 166 32.18 -17.50 18.44
C LYS A 166 33.27 -17.77 17.38
N ASP A 167 33.68 -19.03 17.23
CA ASP A 167 34.74 -19.48 16.32
C ASP A 167 34.21 -19.97 14.95
N SER A 168 32.92 -19.76 14.64
CA SER A 168 32.24 -20.29 13.45
C SER A 168 31.66 -19.18 12.56
N THR A 169 31.60 -19.45 11.26
CA THR A 169 30.84 -18.64 10.29
C THR A 169 29.48 -19.24 9.94
N SER A 170 29.21 -20.49 10.32
CA SER A 170 27.93 -21.18 10.09
C SER A 170 26.96 -20.89 11.24
N TYR A 171 25.84 -20.25 10.91
CA TYR A 171 24.74 -19.94 11.84
C TYR A 171 23.95 -21.21 12.20
N LYS A 172 23.44 -21.29 13.42
CA LYS A 172 22.68 -22.43 13.93
C LYS A 172 21.27 -21.98 14.29
N PHE A 173 20.27 -22.64 13.68
CA PHE A 173 18.86 -22.37 13.90
C PHE A 173 18.30 -23.39 14.90
N HIS A 174 17.72 -22.90 15.99
CA HIS A 174 17.09 -23.70 17.04
C HIS A 174 15.57 -23.47 17.00
N SER A 175 14.80 -24.52 17.29
CA SER A 175 13.35 -24.50 17.38
C SER A 175 12.91 -25.36 18.57
N PHE A 176 12.12 -24.79 19.48
CA PHE A 176 11.54 -25.52 20.61
C PHE A 176 10.04 -25.27 20.77
N SER A 177 9.34 -26.27 21.31
CA SER A 177 7.90 -26.26 21.58
C SER A 177 7.61 -26.20 23.08
N ILE A 178 6.68 -25.33 23.47
CA ILE A 178 6.05 -25.30 24.79
C ILE A 178 4.63 -25.88 24.67
N ARG A 179 4.31 -26.90 25.46
CA ARG A 179 2.97 -27.53 25.54
C ARG A 179 2.48 -27.52 26.98
N LYS A 180 1.31 -26.90 27.23
CA LYS A 180 0.66 -26.85 28.56
C LYS A 180 1.61 -26.39 29.69
N GLY A 181 2.37 -25.32 29.45
CA GLY A 181 3.31 -24.77 30.43
C GLY A 181 4.58 -25.58 30.67
N LYS A 182 4.93 -26.52 29.78
CA LYS A 182 6.20 -27.29 29.83
C LYS A 182 6.91 -27.27 28.49
N ALA A 183 8.24 -27.21 28.51
CA ALA A 183 9.04 -27.53 27.33
C ALA A 183 8.77 -28.99 26.91
N ALA A 184 8.60 -29.23 25.61
CA ALA A 184 8.18 -30.53 25.08
C ALA A 184 9.18 -31.10 24.06
N ASP A 185 9.41 -30.37 22.97
CA ASP A 185 10.27 -30.79 21.88
C ASP A 185 11.36 -29.72 21.66
N TYR A 186 12.59 -30.15 21.37
CA TYR A 186 13.71 -29.29 20.97
C TYR A 186 14.38 -29.85 19.72
N SER A 187 14.83 -28.95 18.84
CA SER A 187 15.58 -29.28 17.64
C SER A 187 16.55 -28.15 17.30
N SER A 188 17.68 -28.48 16.69
CA SER A 188 18.57 -27.49 16.09
C SER A 188 19.15 -27.99 14.77
N LYS A 189 19.48 -27.05 13.89
CA LYS A 189 20.00 -27.30 12.54
C LYS A 189 21.00 -26.23 12.15
N LEU A 190 22.13 -26.64 11.60
CA LEU A 190 23.12 -25.73 11.01
C LEU A 190 22.59 -25.19 9.67
N LEU A 191 22.70 -23.88 9.46
CA LEU A 191 22.29 -23.20 8.24
C LEU A 191 23.49 -23.08 7.29
N GLU A 192 23.58 -24.00 6.35
CA GLU A 192 24.65 -24.04 5.34
C GLU A 192 24.06 -24.09 3.93
N ASN A 193 24.72 -23.39 3.01
CA ASN A 193 24.32 -23.30 1.59
C ASN A 193 25.58 -23.31 0.71
N GLY A 194 26.39 -24.36 0.85
CA GLY A 194 27.70 -24.47 0.22
C GLY A 194 28.65 -23.37 0.73
N GLN A 195 29.23 -22.60 -0.19
CA GLN A 195 30.15 -21.50 0.11
C GLN A 195 29.47 -20.12 0.27
N LEU A 196 28.13 -20.08 0.29
CA LEU A 196 27.38 -18.83 0.38
C LEU A 196 27.25 -18.36 1.84
N THR A 197 27.46 -17.07 2.07
CA THR A 197 27.24 -16.46 3.40
C THR A 197 25.78 -16.06 3.55
N LEU A 198 25.14 -16.40 4.66
CA LEU A 198 23.86 -15.82 5.07
C LEU A 198 24.06 -14.29 5.22
N LYS A 199 23.14 -13.49 4.67
CA LYS A 199 23.21 -12.01 4.76
C LYS A 199 22.09 -11.40 5.62
N SER A 200 20.89 -12.00 5.62
CA SER A 200 19.76 -11.56 6.45
C SER A 200 18.69 -12.67 6.53
N TRP A 201 17.73 -12.50 7.44
CA TRP A 201 16.67 -13.46 7.73
C TRP A 201 15.43 -12.74 8.29
N CYS A 202 14.27 -13.39 8.20
CA CYS A 202 13.03 -12.95 8.86
C CYS A 202 12.08 -14.15 9.06
N PHE A 203 11.12 -14.04 9.98
CA PHE A 203 10.09 -15.06 10.16
C PHE A 203 8.80 -14.73 9.39
N ASP A 204 8.27 -15.71 8.67
CA ASP A 204 6.98 -15.63 7.99
C ASP A 204 5.87 -16.12 8.92
N HIS A 205 5.27 -15.17 9.63
CA HIS A 205 4.09 -15.36 10.49
C HIS A 205 2.78 -15.62 9.71
N TYR A 206 2.80 -15.71 8.37
CA TYR A 206 1.65 -16.09 7.55
C TYR A 206 1.77 -17.54 7.03
N ASN A 207 2.95 -17.92 6.53
CA ASN A 207 3.23 -19.25 6.00
C ASN A 207 3.96 -20.19 7.00
N THR A 208 4.19 -19.73 8.24
CA THR A 208 4.84 -20.49 9.33
C THR A 208 6.23 -21.02 8.95
N ALA A 209 7.09 -20.14 8.45
CA ALA A 209 8.40 -20.51 7.91
C ALA A 209 9.49 -19.49 8.21
N PHE A 210 10.74 -19.95 8.38
CA PHE A 210 11.91 -19.09 8.55
C PHE A 210 12.56 -18.80 7.20
N ILE A 211 12.60 -17.53 6.79
CA ILE A 211 13.11 -17.08 5.50
C ILE A 211 14.53 -16.53 5.66
N THR A 212 15.41 -16.89 4.72
CA THR A 212 16.83 -16.50 4.69
C THR A 212 17.19 -15.93 3.32
N ILE A 213 18.10 -14.96 3.27
CA ILE A 213 18.69 -14.45 2.02
C ILE A 213 20.22 -14.51 2.05
N TRP A 214 20.81 -15.00 0.96
CA TRP A 214 22.23 -15.36 0.86
C TRP A 214 23.01 -14.45 -0.11
N SER A 215 24.34 -14.56 -0.12
CA SER A 215 25.26 -13.68 -0.87
C SER A 215 25.08 -13.64 -2.39
N ASP A 216 24.42 -14.63 -2.99
CA ASP A 216 24.10 -14.71 -4.42
C ASP A 216 22.67 -14.20 -4.77
N GLY A 217 21.90 -13.79 -3.75
CA GLY A 217 20.50 -13.42 -3.91
C GLY A 217 19.53 -14.60 -3.99
N THR A 218 19.92 -15.83 -3.63
CA THR A 218 18.93 -16.85 -3.27
C THR A 218 18.19 -16.45 -2.01
N VAL A 219 16.87 -16.59 -2.05
CA VAL A 219 16.00 -16.55 -0.87
C VAL A 219 15.50 -17.97 -0.63
N HIS A 220 15.76 -18.52 0.56
CA HIS A 220 15.32 -19.86 0.94
C HIS A 220 14.32 -19.80 2.10
N THR A 221 13.23 -20.54 1.99
CA THR A 221 12.24 -20.73 3.06
C THR A 221 12.44 -22.06 3.77
N HIS A 222 12.27 -22.08 5.09
CA HIS A 222 12.39 -23.26 5.95
C HIS A 222 11.07 -23.44 6.71
N PRO A 223 10.14 -24.29 6.24
CA PRO A 223 8.87 -24.51 6.92
C PRO A 223 9.09 -25.13 8.31
N VAL A 224 8.43 -24.57 9.33
CA VAL A 224 8.61 -24.93 10.76
C VAL A 224 8.36 -26.41 11.08
N HIS A 225 7.64 -27.12 10.22
CA HIS A 225 7.31 -28.53 10.40
C HIS A 225 8.35 -29.52 9.82
N ASN A 226 9.29 -29.05 9.00
CA ASN A 226 10.24 -29.92 8.29
C ASN A 226 11.69 -29.37 8.26
N LEU A 227 11.88 -28.05 8.38
CA LEU A 227 13.16 -27.33 8.31
C LEU A 227 14.01 -27.62 7.05
N THR A 228 13.44 -28.30 6.05
CA THR A 228 14.03 -28.52 4.72
C THR A 228 13.99 -27.20 3.93
N PRO A 229 15.12 -26.64 3.48
CA PRO A 229 15.12 -25.45 2.65
C PRO A 229 14.43 -25.73 1.31
N SER A 230 13.62 -24.79 0.84
CA SER A 230 13.21 -24.71 -0.56
C SER A 230 13.48 -23.31 -1.11
N LEU A 231 13.82 -23.23 -2.40
CA LEU A 231 14.11 -21.97 -3.08
C LEU A 231 12.82 -21.17 -3.26
N LEU A 232 12.78 -19.99 -2.66
CA LEU A 232 11.62 -19.08 -2.66
C LEU A 232 11.73 -18.04 -3.79
N LEU A 233 12.95 -17.54 -4.06
CA LEU A 233 13.24 -16.55 -5.09
C LEU A 233 14.73 -16.58 -5.45
N GLN A 234 15.07 -16.32 -6.73
CA GLN A 234 16.44 -15.98 -7.14
C GLN A 234 16.51 -14.52 -7.62
N HIS A 235 17.08 -13.64 -6.81
CA HIS A 235 17.27 -12.24 -7.15
C HIS A 235 18.58 -12.05 -7.98
N LYS A 236 18.47 -12.22 -9.30
CA LYS A 236 19.59 -12.22 -10.28
C LYS A 236 20.49 -10.97 -10.30
N SER A 237 20.08 -9.87 -9.66
CA SER A 237 20.82 -8.59 -9.63
C SER A 237 21.60 -8.35 -8.32
N ILE A 238 21.57 -9.28 -7.37
CA ILE A 238 22.42 -9.23 -6.17
C ILE A 238 23.79 -9.85 -6.50
N LYS A 239 24.84 -9.24 -5.96
CA LYS A 239 26.21 -9.73 -5.96
C LYS A 239 26.86 -9.31 -4.65
N ASP A 240 27.81 -10.09 -4.16
CA ASP A 240 28.69 -9.62 -3.08
C ASP A 240 29.53 -8.42 -3.58
N PRO A 241 29.75 -7.35 -2.78
CA PRO A 241 29.46 -7.20 -1.35
C PRO A 241 28.22 -6.33 -1.05
N HIS A 242 27.08 -6.54 -1.73
CA HIS A 242 25.84 -5.85 -1.34
C HIS A 242 25.40 -6.25 0.09
N LYS A 243 24.96 -5.28 0.89
CA LYS A 243 24.24 -5.55 2.15
C LYS A 243 22.76 -5.73 1.85
N LEU A 244 22.15 -6.72 2.52
CA LEU A 244 20.79 -7.17 2.28
C LEU A 244 19.99 -7.11 3.59
N ALA A 245 18.71 -6.77 3.49
CA ALA A 245 17.72 -6.96 4.55
C ALA A 245 16.42 -7.45 3.91
N ILE A 246 15.69 -8.30 4.63
CA ILE A 246 14.48 -8.96 4.13
C ILE A 246 13.36 -8.88 5.16
N SER A 247 12.13 -8.67 4.70
CA SER A 247 10.94 -8.72 5.55
C SER A 247 9.74 -9.29 4.82
N VAL A 248 8.79 -9.85 5.56
CA VAL A 248 7.53 -10.39 5.00
C VAL A 248 6.48 -9.29 5.02
N ILE A 249 5.75 -9.13 3.91
CA ILE A 249 4.65 -8.16 3.78
C ILE A 249 3.31 -8.85 4.00
N ASN A 250 3.12 -10.01 3.36
CA ASN A 250 1.96 -10.90 3.52
C ASN A 250 2.30 -12.27 2.94
N ALA A 251 1.37 -13.23 3.03
CA ALA A 251 1.55 -14.61 2.59
C ALA A 251 2.09 -14.80 1.16
N ASP A 252 1.83 -13.87 0.23
CA ASP A 252 2.32 -13.95 -1.16
C ASP A 252 3.51 -13.01 -1.44
N HIS A 253 3.93 -12.13 -0.51
CA HIS A 253 4.85 -11.02 -0.78
C HIS A 253 5.92 -10.76 0.27
N ILE A 254 7.13 -10.46 -0.20
CA ILE A 254 8.30 -10.06 0.61
C ILE A 254 8.86 -8.71 0.15
N ALA A 255 9.47 -7.99 1.07
CA ALA A 255 10.31 -6.82 0.80
C ALA A 255 11.79 -7.22 0.91
N ILE A 256 12.61 -6.77 -0.03
CA ILE A 256 14.07 -6.91 0.00
C ILE A 256 14.67 -5.53 -0.16
N ALA A 257 15.55 -5.13 0.76
CA ALA A 257 16.34 -3.91 0.65
C ALA A 257 17.79 -4.28 0.29
N VAL A 258 18.34 -3.68 -0.77
CA VAL A 258 19.69 -3.95 -1.30
C VAL A 258 20.51 -2.66 -1.26
N ASN A 259 21.52 -2.58 -0.38
CA ASN A 259 22.43 -1.45 -0.30
C ASN A 259 23.70 -1.71 -1.13
N ASP A 260 23.96 -0.81 -2.08
CA ASP A 260 25.16 -0.78 -2.92
C ASP A 260 26.10 0.31 -2.38
N SER A 261 26.97 -0.07 -1.44
CA SER A 261 27.93 0.84 -0.78
C SER A 261 28.86 1.56 -1.77
N LYS A 262 29.07 1.00 -2.96
CA LYS A 262 29.89 1.62 -4.02
C LYS A 262 29.15 2.76 -4.72
N LYS A 263 27.81 2.70 -4.80
CA LYS A 263 26.97 3.74 -5.41
C LYS A 263 26.31 4.69 -4.41
N LYS A 264 26.34 4.38 -3.11
CA LYS A 264 25.63 5.14 -2.06
C LYS A 264 24.12 5.16 -2.32
N GLU A 265 23.59 4.00 -2.68
CA GLU A 265 22.18 3.78 -3.01
C GLU A 265 21.61 2.57 -2.27
N THR A 266 20.45 2.73 -1.63
CA THR A 266 19.62 1.63 -1.15
C THR A 266 18.44 1.42 -2.09
N LYS A 267 18.28 0.19 -2.59
CA LYS A 267 17.17 -0.20 -3.48
C LYS A 267 16.20 -1.05 -2.68
N LEU A 268 15.01 -0.51 -2.40
CA LEU A 268 13.92 -1.23 -1.75
C LEU A 268 13.01 -1.83 -2.83
N GLU A 269 12.75 -3.13 -2.73
CA GLU A 269 12.04 -3.91 -3.75
C GLU A 269 10.96 -4.78 -3.13
N MET A 270 9.74 -4.73 -3.69
CA MET A 270 8.61 -5.59 -3.30
C MET A 270 8.47 -6.72 -4.32
N TRP A 271 8.60 -7.97 -3.86
CA TRP A 271 8.53 -9.18 -4.67
C TRP A 271 7.27 -9.98 -4.33
N ASP A 272 6.54 -10.38 -5.36
CA ASP A 272 5.45 -11.35 -5.32
C ASP A 272 6.05 -12.73 -5.53
N VAL A 273 6.15 -13.49 -4.44
CA VAL A 273 6.81 -14.78 -4.35
C VAL A 273 6.09 -15.81 -5.21
N LYS A 274 4.75 -15.80 -5.17
CA LYS A 274 3.87 -16.75 -5.88
C LYS A 274 4.13 -16.80 -7.38
N PHE A 275 4.55 -15.67 -7.96
CA PHE A 275 4.89 -15.53 -9.38
C PHE A 275 6.37 -15.15 -9.61
N THR A 276 7.21 -15.18 -8.58
CA THR A 276 8.63 -14.77 -8.59
C THR A 276 8.89 -13.40 -9.26
N SER A 277 7.98 -12.44 -9.06
CA SER A 277 7.91 -11.21 -9.86
C SER A 277 8.10 -9.93 -9.04
N LEU A 278 8.88 -8.99 -9.58
CA LEU A 278 9.10 -7.66 -8.98
C LEU A 278 7.89 -6.76 -9.21
N LYS A 279 7.16 -6.39 -8.14
CA LYS A 279 5.96 -5.55 -8.20
C LYS A 279 6.25 -4.06 -8.12
N ALA A 280 7.21 -3.67 -7.28
CA ALA A 280 7.60 -2.28 -7.09
C ALA A 280 9.07 -2.17 -6.68
N LYS A 281 9.69 -1.05 -7.06
CA LYS A 281 11.07 -0.70 -6.72
C LYS A 281 11.17 0.78 -6.41
N LYS A 282 11.93 1.14 -5.38
CA LYS A 282 12.29 2.51 -5.01
C LYS A 282 13.80 2.57 -4.75
N THR A 283 14.47 3.63 -5.20
CA THR A 283 15.91 3.82 -4.98
C THR A 283 16.09 5.07 -4.13
N LEU A 284 16.72 4.90 -2.97
CA LEU A 284 17.03 5.93 -1.99
C LEU A 284 18.52 6.28 -2.11
N LYS A 285 18.87 7.56 -2.01
CA LYS A 285 20.27 7.99 -1.86
C LYS A 285 20.64 7.88 -0.39
N THR A 286 21.61 7.03 -0.06
CA THR A 286 21.94 6.66 1.33
C THR A 286 23.44 6.63 1.54
N SER A 287 23.90 7.05 2.72
CA SER A 287 25.26 6.75 3.18
C SER A 287 25.54 5.23 3.13
N PRO A 288 26.81 4.81 2.99
CA PRO A 288 27.18 3.45 3.35
C PRO A 288 26.91 3.27 4.85
N ALA A 289 26.02 2.35 5.21
CA ALA A 289 25.65 2.07 6.59
C ALA A 289 26.35 0.81 7.10
N GLU A 290 26.68 0.75 8.39
CA GLU A 290 27.17 -0.46 9.04
C GLU A 290 26.02 -1.43 9.36
N HIS A 291 25.06 -0.96 10.14
CA HIS A 291 23.86 -1.69 10.54
C HIS A 291 22.70 -1.42 9.58
N TYR A 292 21.95 -2.48 9.26
CA TYR A 292 21.00 -2.47 8.15
C TYR A 292 19.86 -3.46 8.41
N GLN A 293 18.68 -2.97 8.74
CA GLN A 293 17.48 -3.80 9.01
C GLN A 293 16.27 -3.30 8.22
N LEU A 294 15.34 -4.22 7.95
CA LEU A 294 14.07 -3.96 7.28
C LEU A 294 12.96 -4.72 8.01
N ILE A 295 11.90 -4.00 8.41
CA ILE A 295 10.69 -4.61 8.96
C ILE A 295 9.45 -4.07 8.22
N THR A 296 8.40 -4.90 8.14
CA THR A 296 7.05 -4.43 7.78
C THR A 296 6.24 -4.24 9.04
N LEU A 297 5.65 -3.05 9.23
CA LEU A 297 4.65 -2.79 10.27
C LEU A 297 3.40 -2.22 9.58
N ASP A 298 2.27 -2.91 9.74
CA ASP A 298 0.98 -2.62 9.12
C ASP A 298 1.06 -2.37 7.59
N SER A 299 0.98 -1.11 7.15
CA SER A 299 1.04 -0.71 5.72
C SER A 299 2.34 0.03 5.35
N SER A 300 3.35 -0.04 6.21
CA SER A 300 4.63 0.66 6.06
C SER A 300 5.84 -0.26 6.18
N LEU A 301 6.84 -0.01 5.34
CA LEU A 301 8.14 -0.65 5.41
C LEU A 301 9.12 0.30 6.11
N PHE A 302 9.69 -0.17 7.21
CA PHE A 302 10.65 0.56 8.03
C PHE A 302 12.05 0.04 7.77
N LEU A 303 12.92 0.92 7.27
CA LEU A 303 14.31 0.66 6.92
C LEU A 303 15.22 1.41 7.90
N GLN A 304 15.98 0.68 8.71
CA GLN A 304 17.00 1.24 9.59
C GLN A 304 18.37 1.24 8.89
N LEU A 305 19.03 2.41 8.91
CA LEU A 305 20.37 2.68 8.38
C LEU A 305 21.21 3.28 9.51
N ASP A 306 21.92 2.43 10.26
CA ASP A 306 22.55 2.80 11.54
C ASP A 306 21.58 3.51 12.50
N GLU A 307 21.76 4.82 12.70
CA GLU A 307 20.97 5.68 13.58
C GLU A 307 19.76 6.33 12.87
N ILE A 308 19.63 6.17 11.55
CA ILE A 308 18.56 6.78 10.76
C ILE A 308 17.45 5.76 10.52
N LEU A 309 16.20 6.15 10.79
CA LEU A 309 15.01 5.36 10.46
C LEU A 309 14.24 6.00 9.30
N ILE A 310 13.90 5.19 8.28
CA ILE A 310 13.11 5.61 7.13
C ILE A 310 11.84 4.76 7.07
N GLU A 311 10.68 5.41 7.13
CA GLU A 311 9.39 4.77 6.85
C GLU A 311 8.99 5.02 5.39
N ILE A 312 8.54 3.94 4.73
CA ILE A 312 8.06 3.97 3.35
C ILE A 312 6.72 3.24 3.29
N PRO A 313 5.59 3.96 3.40
CA PRO A 313 4.27 3.40 3.19
C PRO A 313 4.14 2.76 1.81
N PHE A 314 3.38 1.68 1.73
CA PHE A 314 3.12 0.95 0.49
C PHE A 314 1.63 0.62 0.37
N ASN A 315 1.19 0.44 -0.88
CA ASN A 315 -0.09 -0.17 -1.20
C ASN A 315 0.19 -1.37 -2.12
N ILE A 316 -0.36 -2.54 -1.78
CA ILE A 316 -0.05 -3.81 -2.43
C ILE A 316 -1.32 -4.54 -2.87
N ASP A 317 -1.47 -4.73 -4.18
CA ASP A 317 -2.57 -5.48 -4.76
C ASP A 317 -2.40 -6.99 -4.46
N LYS A 318 -3.51 -7.75 -4.41
CA LYS A 318 -3.47 -9.21 -4.19
C LYS A 318 -2.73 -9.93 -5.34
N SER A 319 -1.95 -10.97 -5.02
CA SER A 319 -1.23 -11.78 -6.02
C SER A 319 -2.20 -12.56 -6.91
N THR A 320 -2.54 -11.95 -8.04
CA THR A 320 -3.35 -12.53 -9.11
C THR A 320 -2.49 -12.77 -10.35
N LEU A 321 -2.85 -13.77 -11.15
CA LEU A 321 -2.18 -14.05 -12.43
C LEU A 321 -2.24 -12.82 -13.36
N ALA A 322 -3.34 -12.06 -13.34
CA ALA A 322 -3.46 -10.80 -14.07
C ALA A 322 -2.43 -9.75 -13.61
N ALA A 323 -2.18 -9.63 -12.31
CA ALA A 323 -1.14 -8.73 -11.76
C ALA A 323 0.29 -9.24 -11.97
N ALA A 324 0.50 -10.48 -12.44
CA ALA A 324 1.80 -11.03 -12.81
C ALA A 324 2.04 -10.96 -14.33
N LEU A 325 1.05 -11.30 -15.15
CA LEU A 325 1.13 -11.28 -16.61
C LEU A 325 0.90 -9.90 -17.22
N GLY A 326 0.10 -9.03 -16.59
CA GLY A 326 -0.42 -7.76 -17.15
C GLY A 326 0.60 -6.63 -17.39
N LYS A 327 1.89 -6.96 -17.54
CA LYS A 327 2.98 -6.06 -17.94
C LYS A 327 4.02 -6.70 -18.88
N SER A 328 3.79 -7.92 -19.39
CA SER A 328 4.74 -8.57 -20.30
C SER A 328 4.72 -8.00 -21.73
N SER A 329 3.64 -7.31 -22.12
CA SER A 329 3.50 -6.63 -23.41
C SER A 329 4.08 -5.21 -23.42
N ASP A 330 5.29 -5.02 -22.90
CA ASP A 330 6.21 -3.92 -23.25
C ASP A 330 7.58 -4.05 -22.54
N ILE A 331 8.28 -5.18 -22.73
CA ILE A 331 9.66 -5.38 -22.23
C ILE A 331 10.63 -5.49 -23.40
N LEU A 332 10.60 -4.51 -24.31
CA LEU A 332 11.68 -4.29 -25.29
C LEU A 332 11.75 -2.86 -25.87
N SER A 333 11.45 -1.84 -25.05
CA SER A 333 11.80 -0.45 -25.38
C SER A 333 12.83 0.12 -24.40
N LYS A 334 13.95 0.61 -24.94
CA LYS A 334 14.83 1.53 -24.21
C LYS A 334 14.13 2.89 -24.10
N THR A 335 13.30 3.06 -23.08
CA THR A 335 12.84 4.39 -22.67
C THR A 335 13.89 5.07 -21.79
N GLU A 336 15.02 5.41 -22.41
CA GLU A 336 15.90 6.47 -21.89
C GLU A 336 15.09 7.76 -21.84
N TYR A 337 14.57 8.11 -20.66
CA TYR A 337 13.95 9.42 -20.44
C TYR A 337 15.04 10.49 -20.53
N ARG A 338 15.25 11.00 -21.75
CA ARG A 338 15.99 12.24 -22.04
C ARG A 338 15.27 13.42 -21.39
N TRP A 339 15.53 13.62 -20.10
CA TRP A 339 15.41 14.93 -19.48
C TRP A 339 16.47 15.84 -20.09
N ASN A 340 16.07 17.03 -20.55
CA ASN A 340 16.97 17.97 -21.22
C ASN A 340 18.10 18.40 -20.26
N ALA A 341 19.34 18.09 -20.63
CA ALA A 341 20.52 18.35 -19.81
C ALA A 341 21.17 19.71 -20.17
N SER A 342 20.64 20.80 -19.61
CA SER A 342 21.27 22.12 -19.59
C SER A 342 20.52 23.04 -18.61
N THR A 343 21.15 23.66 -17.60
CA THR A 343 22.56 23.60 -17.18
C THR A 343 22.66 23.84 -15.67
N LEU A 344 23.64 23.23 -15.00
CA LEU A 344 23.98 23.58 -13.62
C LEU A 344 25.12 24.61 -13.63
N ALA A 345 24.76 25.88 -13.45
CA ALA A 345 25.63 27.04 -13.25
C ALA A 345 24.76 28.14 -12.58
N THR A 346 25.24 29.04 -11.72
CA THR A 346 26.62 29.53 -11.54
C THR A 346 26.99 29.81 -10.08
N GLU A 347 28.20 29.39 -9.70
CA GLU A 347 29.19 30.14 -8.90
C GLU A 347 30.50 30.03 -9.73
N ILE A 348 31.41 30.99 -9.89
CA ILE A 348 31.54 32.40 -9.47
C ILE A 348 32.56 33.05 -10.48
N GLU A 349 32.78 34.36 -10.71
CA GLU A 349 32.60 35.63 -9.98
C GLU A 349 32.67 36.85 -10.95
N LYS A 350 32.52 38.08 -10.41
CA LYS A 350 33.15 39.37 -10.81
C LYS A 350 32.76 40.15 -12.10
N GLN A 351 32.61 41.47 -11.87
CA GLN A 351 32.75 42.64 -12.77
C GLN A 351 31.72 42.82 -13.91
N SER A 352 31.20 44.03 -14.16
CA SER A 352 31.31 45.32 -13.43
C SER A 352 30.15 46.25 -13.75
N ASP A 353 29.83 47.13 -12.80
CA ASP A 353 29.32 48.51 -12.93
C ASP A 353 28.54 48.90 -14.20
N ASP A 354 27.26 49.24 -14.03
CA ASP A 354 26.92 50.67 -13.86
C ASP A 354 25.54 50.86 -13.21
N ALA A 355 25.28 52.04 -12.63
CA ALA A 355 24.13 52.28 -11.75
C ALA A 355 22.99 53.10 -12.38
N MET A 356 21.75 52.81 -11.98
CA MET A 356 20.88 53.87 -11.42
C MET A 356 19.68 53.30 -10.65
N ASP A 357 19.41 53.90 -9.49
CA ASP A 357 18.19 53.68 -8.72
C ASP A 357 16.96 54.31 -9.40
N ILE A 358 15.78 53.75 -9.12
CA ILE A 358 14.61 54.52 -8.67
C ILE A 358 13.77 53.61 -7.77
N ASP A 359 13.58 54.05 -6.53
CA ASP A 359 12.71 53.40 -5.55
C ASP A 359 11.27 53.87 -5.72
N CYS A 360 10.31 52.94 -5.67
CA CYS A 360 9.00 53.24 -5.09
C CYS A 360 8.27 51.96 -4.64
N SER A 361 7.53 52.08 -3.55
CA SER A 361 6.81 50.98 -2.88
C SER A 361 5.36 50.81 -3.33
N SER A 362 4.66 49.85 -2.71
CA SER A 362 3.22 49.50 -2.81
C SER A 362 2.78 48.49 -3.89
N ASN A 363 1.61 47.87 -3.64
CA ASN A 363 0.81 47.01 -4.55
C ASN A 363 1.41 45.67 -5.08
N LYS A 364 2.05 44.88 -4.19
CA LYS A 364 2.53 43.51 -4.52
C LYS A 364 1.45 42.41 -4.67
N GLU A 365 0.17 42.71 -4.44
CA GLU A 365 -0.92 41.71 -4.52
C GLU A 365 -1.80 41.84 -5.79
N ALA A 366 -2.05 43.06 -6.28
CA ALA A 366 -2.90 43.30 -7.45
C ALA A 366 -2.36 42.64 -8.74
N LEU A 367 -1.02 42.66 -8.93
CA LEU A 367 -0.38 42.15 -10.15
C LEU A 367 -0.37 40.61 -10.27
N LYS A 368 -0.42 39.87 -9.14
CA LYS A 368 -0.38 38.39 -9.15
C LYS A 368 -1.62 37.75 -9.79
N MET A 369 -2.77 38.43 -9.79
CA MET A 369 -4.01 37.94 -10.41
C MET A 369 -4.07 38.18 -11.92
N ILE A 370 -3.31 39.14 -12.46
CA ILE A 370 -3.28 39.43 -13.90
C ILE A 370 -2.25 38.55 -14.61
N SER A 371 -1.05 38.39 -14.04
CA SER A 371 0.03 37.58 -14.65
C SER A 371 -0.29 36.09 -14.78
N ARG A 372 -1.21 35.53 -13.98
CA ARG A 372 -1.68 34.14 -14.13
C ARG A 372 -2.74 33.94 -15.21
N LYS A 373 -3.37 35.01 -15.70
CA LYS A 373 -4.44 34.92 -16.70
C LYS A 373 -3.89 34.82 -18.12
N ASN A 374 -2.81 35.55 -18.40
CA ASN A 374 -2.26 35.69 -19.75
C ASN A 374 -1.22 34.61 -20.12
N ALA A 375 -0.82 33.75 -19.17
CA ALA A 375 0.14 32.65 -19.39
C ALA A 375 -0.45 31.41 -20.09
N ILE A 376 -1.78 31.36 -20.29
CA ILE A 376 -2.48 30.23 -20.94
C ILE A 376 -2.95 30.59 -22.37
N GLU A 377 -2.92 31.88 -22.75
CA GLU A 377 -3.43 32.35 -24.06
C GLU A 377 -2.33 32.53 -25.14
N LYS A 378 -1.08 32.11 -24.87
CA LYS A 378 0.04 32.18 -25.83
C LYS A 378 0.99 30.97 -25.79
N MET A 379 0.47 29.81 -26.17
CA MET A 379 1.24 28.70 -26.77
C MET A 379 0.40 28.18 -27.96
N ASP A 380 1.04 27.65 -29.00
CA ASP A 380 0.38 27.40 -30.29
C ASP A 380 -0.90 26.56 -30.20
N THR A 381 -2.04 27.20 -30.47
CA THR A 381 -3.37 26.59 -30.39
C THR A 381 -3.81 25.90 -31.67
N GLY A 382 -3.04 26.00 -32.75
CA GLY A 382 -3.36 25.42 -34.07
C GLY A 382 -3.18 23.91 -34.13
N GLU A 383 -1.97 23.41 -33.87
CA GLU A 383 -1.61 22.00 -34.12
C GLU A 383 -2.37 21.05 -33.18
N ILE A 384 -2.40 21.35 -31.88
CA ILE A 384 -3.08 20.54 -30.85
C ILE A 384 -4.59 20.47 -31.11
N ALA A 385 -5.21 21.54 -31.64
CA ALA A 385 -6.63 21.51 -32.00
C ALA A 385 -6.89 20.55 -33.17
N ASN A 386 -6.00 20.54 -34.16
CA ASN A 386 -6.11 19.73 -35.36
C ASN A 386 -5.97 18.22 -35.04
N GLU A 387 -5.03 17.83 -34.16
CA GLU A 387 -4.91 16.44 -33.69
C GLU A 387 -6.17 15.95 -32.97
N ILE A 388 -6.75 16.78 -32.11
CA ILE A 388 -7.98 16.45 -31.37
C ILE A 388 -9.19 16.37 -32.31
N GLU A 389 -9.27 17.21 -33.35
CA GLU A 389 -10.31 17.13 -34.38
C GLU A 389 -10.19 15.85 -35.23
N ILE A 390 -8.97 15.42 -35.57
CA ILE A 390 -8.71 14.14 -36.26
C ILE A 390 -9.01 12.93 -35.35
N LEU A 391 -8.82 13.07 -34.03
CA LEU A 391 -9.20 12.04 -33.05
C LEU A 391 -10.73 11.96 -32.88
N ALA A 392 -11.41 13.10 -32.79
CA ALA A 392 -12.88 13.18 -32.70
C ALA A 392 -13.58 12.63 -33.96
N ASN A 393 -13.07 12.96 -35.16
CA ASN A 393 -13.58 12.39 -36.41
C ASN A 393 -13.42 10.86 -36.46
N ARG A 394 -12.28 10.31 -36.02
CA ARG A 394 -12.11 8.85 -35.94
C ARG A 394 -13.06 8.23 -34.91
N PHE A 395 -13.20 8.84 -33.73
CA PHE A 395 -14.08 8.34 -32.67
C PHE A 395 -15.58 8.35 -33.02
N ILE A 396 -16.02 9.16 -34.00
CA ILE A 396 -17.39 9.16 -34.52
C ILE A 396 -17.56 8.11 -35.64
N ASN A 397 -16.57 7.93 -36.51
CA ASN A 397 -16.68 7.07 -37.70
C ASN A 397 -16.22 5.61 -37.47
N GLU A 398 -15.30 5.36 -36.53
CA GLU A 398 -14.81 4.03 -36.16
C GLU A 398 -15.63 3.50 -34.97
N GLY A 399 -16.37 2.41 -35.18
CA GLY A 399 -17.44 1.95 -34.28
C GLY A 399 -17.01 1.34 -32.93
N SER A 400 -17.72 0.28 -32.52
CA SER A 400 -17.67 -0.26 -31.15
C SER A 400 -16.27 -0.66 -30.63
N MET A 401 -15.32 -1.00 -31.50
CA MET A 401 -13.92 -1.23 -31.10
C MET A 401 -13.25 0.01 -30.50
N PHE A 402 -13.47 1.21 -31.07
CA PHE A 402 -12.87 2.44 -30.55
C PHE A 402 -13.60 2.91 -29.28
N LYS A 403 -14.92 2.70 -29.19
CA LYS A 403 -15.72 2.98 -27.98
C LYS A 403 -15.33 2.14 -26.75
N THR A 404 -14.54 1.08 -26.91
CA THR A 404 -14.23 0.11 -25.83
C THR A 404 -12.76 0.05 -25.38
N ASN A 405 -11.82 0.66 -26.12
CA ASN A 405 -10.38 0.58 -25.81
C ASN A 405 -9.65 1.94 -25.72
N ASN A 406 -10.40 3.04 -25.52
CA ASN A 406 -9.82 4.37 -25.37
C ASN A 406 -9.08 4.56 -24.04
N ARG A 407 -8.04 5.40 -24.04
CA ARG A 407 -7.41 5.90 -22.81
C ARG A 407 -8.30 6.97 -22.18
N GLU A 408 -8.38 6.99 -20.86
CA GLU A 408 -9.26 7.93 -20.14
C GLU A 408 -8.77 9.40 -20.22
N SER A 409 -7.50 9.61 -20.56
CA SER A 409 -6.97 10.92 -20.97
C SER A 409 -7.65 11.45 -22.24
N ASP A 410 -7.96 10.56 -23.17
CA ASP A 410 -8.35 10.91 -24.53
C ASP A 410 -9.86 11.17 -24.55
N LEU A 411 -10.64 10.35 -23.81
CA LEU A 411 -12.03 10.63 -23.45
C LEU A 411 -12.19 11.98 -22.73
N PHE A 412 -11.32 12.30 -21.77
CA PHE A 412 -11.35 13.60 -21.09
C PHE A 412 -11.04 14.78 -22.02
N ASN A 413 -10.07 14.61 -22.94
CA ASN A 413 -9.74 15.62 -23.94
C ASN A 413 -10.88 15.84 -24.94
N LEU A 414 -11.52 14.77 -25.43
CA LEU A 414 -12.71 14.82 -26.27
C LEU A 414 -13.89 15.50 -25.57
N LEU A 415 -14.14 15.20 -24.30
CA LEU A 415 -15.18 15.81 -23.48
C LEU A 415 -14.95 17.33 -23.32
N CYS A 416 -13.69 17.72 -23.04
CA CYS A 416 -13.29 19.12 -23.00
C CYS A 416 -13.40 19.82 -24.36
N PHE A 417 -13.20 19.10 -25.47
CA PHE A 417 -13.33 19.62 -26.84
C PHE A 417 -14.80 19.83 -27.22
N ALA A 418 -15.67 18.85 -26.97
CA ALA A 418 -17.11 18.96 -27.23
C ALA A 418 -17.76 20.12 -26.45
N LEU A 419 -17.38 20.33 -25.19
CA LEU A 419 -17.82 21.48 -24.39
C LEU A 419 -17.28 22.83 -24.91
N ARG A 420 -16.08 22.86 -25.51
CA ARG A 420 -15.57 24.05 -26.20
C ARG A 420 -16.42 24.34 -27.44
N LEU A 421 -16.69 23.35 -28.29
CA LEU A 421 -17.56 23.49 -29.47
C LEU A 421 -18.96 24.00 -29.10
N LYS A 422 -19.59 23.42 -28.06
CA LYS A 422 -20.98 23.74 -27.67
C LYS A 422 -21.14 25.10 -26.96
N TYR A 423 -20.11 25.60 -26.25
CA TYR A 423 -20.24 26.80 -25.40
C TYR A 423 -19.19 27.90 -25.58
N LYS A 424 -18.16 27.75 -26.44
CA LYS A 424 -17.14 28.78 -26.71
C LYS A 424 -17.09 29.08 -28.21
N LYS A 425 -17.22 30.36 -28.59
CA LYS A 425 -17.43 30.77 -29.99
C LYS A 425 -16.24 30.47 -30.90
N LYS A 426 -16.55 30.00 -32.12
CA LYS A 426 -15.70 29.91 -33.32
C LYS A 426 -14.41 29.09 -33.18
N THR A 427 -14.54 27.77 -33.38
CA THR A 427 -13.65 27.02 -34.28
C THR A 427 -14.45 26.65 -35.54
N ALA A 428 -13.79 26.57 -36.70
CA ALA A 428 -14.43 26.20 -37.97
C ALA A 428 -14.41 24.67 -38.18
N CYS A 429 -14.96 23.95 -37.20
CA CYS A 429 -15.00 22.49 -37.16
C CYS A 429 -16.33 21.97 -37.74
N SER A 430 -16.29 20.87 -38.49
CA SER A 430 -17.49 20.25 -39.10
C SER A 430 -18.18 19.23 -38.18
N ILE A 431 -17.72 19.05 -36.95
CA ILE A 431 -18.23 18.06 -36.00
C ILE A 431 -19.39 18.64 -35.19
N ASP A 432 -20.53 17.93 -35.19
CA ASP A 432 -21.64 18.21 -34.29
C ASP A 432 -21.25 17.83 -32.83
N PRO A 433 -21.29 18.78 -31.87
CA PRO A 433 -20.90 18.51 -30.49
C PRO A 433 -21.84 17.55 -29.76
N ASP A 434 -23.11 17.44 -30.15
CA ASP A 434 -24.07 16.56 -29.50
C ASP A 434 -23.98 15.13 -30.02
N VAL A 435 -23.66 14.95 -31.30
CA VAL A 435 -23.18 13.66 -31.85
C VAL A 435 -21.92 13.19 -31.09
N LEU A 436 -20.95 14.09 -30.86
CA LEU A 436 -19.73 13.74 -30.13
C LEU A 436 -20.01 13.39 -28.66
N LEU A 437 -20.86 14.16 -27.97
CA LEU A 437 -21.23 13.90 -26.58
C LEU A 437 -21.98 12.58 -26.40
N VAL A 438 -22.95 12.25 -27.26
CA VAL A 438 -23.65 10.95 -27.25
C VAL A 438 -22.69 9.78 -27.47
N ASN A 439 -21.70 9.94 -28.36
CA ASN A 439 -20.66 8.93 -28.56
C ASN A 439 -19.71 8.78 -27.36
N ILE A 440 -19.39 9.87 -26.64
CA ILE A 440 -18.62 9.79 -25.39
C ILE A 440 -19.45 9.11 -24.30
N PHE A 441 -20.73 9.48 -24.14
CA PHE A 441 -21.59 8.92 -23.10
C PHE A 441 -21.92 7.42 -23.32
N THR A 442 -21.89 6.94 -24.56
CA THR A 442 -21.99 5.50 -24.89
C THR A 442 -20.67 4.71 -24.77
N SER A 443 -19.53 5.37 -24.50
CA SER A 443 -18.23 4.67 -24.36
C SER A 443 -18.04 4.02 -23.00
N THR A 444 -17.24 2.94 -22.95
CA THR A 444 -16.87 2.27 -21.70
C THR A 444 -15.55 2.79 -21.16
N TYR A 445 -15.44 2.96 -19.84
CA TYR A 445 -14.26 3.53 -19.17
C TYR A 445 -13.93 2.79 -17.87
N ARG A 446 -12.73 3.03 -17.30
CA ARG A 446 -12.42 2.64 -15.92
C ARG A 446 -12.66 3.82 -14.98
N GLU A 447 -13.56 3.62 -14.01
CA GLU A 447 -14.02 4.66 -13.08
C GLU A 447 -12.85 5.29 -12.29
N SER A 448 -11.95 4.45 -11.78
CA SER A 448 -10.84 4.85 -10.91
C SER A 448 -9.77 5.73 -11.58
N THR A 449 -9.64 5.67 -12.90
CA THR A 449 -8.78 6.56 -13.70
C THR A 449 -9.55 7.77 -14.20
N LEU A 450 -10.77 7.60 -14.72
CA LEU A 450 -11.57 8.70 -15.25
C LEU A 450 -11.90 9.76 -14.18
N VAL A 451 -12.25 9.36 -12.95
CA VAL A 451 -12.51 10.29 -11.83
C VAL A 451 -11.30 11.21 -11.54
N GLN A 452 -10.06 10.74 -11.74
CA GLN A 452 -8.85 11.56 -11.55
C GLN A 452 -8.67 12.64 -12.62
N TYR A 453 -9.21 12.43 -13.83
CA TYR A 453 -9.28 13.46 -14.87
C TYR A 453 -10.50 14.36 -14.66
N MET A 454 -11.66 13.81 -14.30
CA MET A 454 -12.89 14.59 -14.08
C MET A 454 -12.78 15.59 -12.91
N ARG A 455 -11.94 15.31 -11.89
CA ARG A 455 -11.57 16.30 -10.85
C ARG A 455 -10.82 17.54 -11.39
N LYS A 456 -10.31 17.50 -12.63
CA LYS A 456 -9.60 18.62 -13.29
C LYS A 456 -10.52 19.48 -14.17
N ILE A 457 -11.77 19.06 -14.40
CA ILE A 457 -12.74 19.86 -15.14
C ILE A 457 -13.20 21.05 -14.28
N LEU A 458 -13.59 22.16 -14.92
CA LEU A 458 -14.14 23.31 -14.20
C LEU A 458 -15.55 23.00 -13.70
N LEU A 459 -15.90 23.45 -12.48
CA LEU A 459 -17.22 23.24 -11.88
C LEU A 459 -18.38 23.65 -12.81
N LEU A 460 -18.26 24.79 -13.49
CA LEU A 460 -19.28 25.29 -14.44
C LEU A 460 -19.47 24.32 -15.62
N ASP A 461 -18.41 23.64 -16.03
CA ASP A 461 -18.42 22.67 -17.12
C ASP A 461 -18.91 21.29 -16.65
N ALA A 462 -18.64 20.88 -15.40
CA ALA A 462 -19.29 19.72 -14.76
C ALA A 462 -20.81 19.91 -14.61
N VAL A 463 -21.25 21.10 -14.18
CA VAL A 463 -22.67 21.48 -14.09
C VAL A 463 -23.36 21.41 -15.45
N ARG A 464 -22.71 21.88 -16.53
CA ARG A 464 -23.22 21.75 -17.90
C ARG A 464 -23.35 20.30 -18.35
N LEU A 465 -22.41 19.42 -18.00
CA LEU A 465 -22.49 18.01 -18.35
C LEU A 465 -23.65 17.31 -17.63
N LEU A 466 -23.89 17.64 -16.36
CA LEU A 466 -25.07 17.16 -15.62
C LEU A 466 -26.38 17.71 -16.22
N GLU A 467 -26.42 18.96 -16.66
CA GLU A 467 -27.58 19.52 -17.39
C GLU A 467 -27.82 18.76 -18.72
N ILE A 468 -26.78 18.48 -19.50
CA ILE A 468 -26.86 17.73 -20.77
C ILE A 468 -27.29 16.27 -20.55
N LEU A 469 -26.76 15.58 -19.54
CA LEU A 469 -27.16 14.20 -19.24
C LEU A 469 -28.65 14.10 -18.86
N LEU A 470 -29.18 15.09 -18.12
CA LEU A 470 -30.60 15.17 -17.81
C LEU A 470 -31.45 15.57 -19.03
N ASP A 471 -30.94 16.43 -19.92
CA ASP A 471 -31.61 16.74 -21.18
C ASP A 471 -31.62 15.54 -22.15
N ILE A 472 -30.62 14.66 -22.09
CA ILE A 472 -30.61 13.37 -22.81
C ILE A 472 -31.63 12.40 -22.20
N SER A 473 -31.64 12.20 -20.88
CA SER A 473 -32.58 11.26 -20.24
C SER A 473 -34.05 11.69 -20.33
N GLU A 474 -34.30 12.99 -20.44
CA GLU A 474 -35.65 13.55 -20.70
C GLU A 474 -35.99 13.64 -22.20
N ASN A 475 -35.19 13.01 -23.08
CA ASN A 475 -35.37 12.99 -24.55
C ASN A 475 -35.44 14.38 -25.23
N LYS A 476 -34.85 15.41 -24.60
CA LYS A 476 -34.75 16.77 -25.16
C LYS A 476 -33.60 16.93 -26.15
N ILE A 477 -32.59 16.08 -26.03
CA ILE A 477 -31.50 15.92 -27.00
C ILE A 477 -31.66 14.52 -27.60
N THR A 478 -31.97 14.45 -28.90
CA THR A 478 -32.08 13.20 -29.66
C THR A 478 -31.24 13.31 -30.93
N VAL A 479 -30.40 12.30 -31.19
CA VAL A 479 -29.42 12.29 -32.28
C VAL A 479 -29.73 11.10 -33.19
N SER A 480 -30.20 11.36 -34.41
CA SER A 480 -30.68 10.32 -35.33
C SER A 480 -29.58 9.45 -35.96
N SER A 481 -28.30 9.78 -35.73
CA SER A 481 -27.14 9.13 -36.34
C SER A 481 -26.36 8.20 -35.40
N CYS A 482 -26.75 8.06 -34.13
CA CYS A 482 -25.99 7.31 -33.12
C CYS A 482 -26.91 6.60 -32.12
N ASP A 483 -26.42 5.51 -31.54
CA ASP A 483 -27.07 4.88 -30.38
C ASP A 483 -27.13 5.87 -29.20
N MET A 484 -28.30 6.00 -28.58
CA MET A 484 -28.47 6.81 -27.37
C MET A 484 -27.93 6.04 -26.15
N PRO A 485 -27.34 6.73 -25.13
CA PRO A 485 -26.86 6.07 -23.93
C PRO A 485 -28.02 5.46 -23.15
N SER A 486 -27.82 4.24 -22.65
CA SER A 486 -28.77 3.55 -21.77
C SER A 486 -28.87 4.24 -20.40
N ASP A 487 -29.99 4.04 -19.69
CA ASP A 487 -30.20 4.57 -18.33
C ASP A 487 -29.01 4.27 -17.41
N ALA A 488 -28.45 3.05 -17.47
CA ALA A 488 -27.29 2.64 -16.69
C ALA A 488 -26.05 3.51 -16.99
N GLN A 489 -25.73 3.72 -18.27
CA GLN A 489 -24.61 4.59 -18.68
C GLN A 489 -24.83 6.05 -18.23
N ILE A 490 -26.08 6.55 -18.31
CA ILE A 490 -26.42 7.90 -17.83
C ILE A 490 -26.17 7.98 -16.32
N PHE A 491 -26.60 6.98 -15.53
CA PHE A 491 -26.35 6.92 -14.10
C PHE A 491 -24.85 6.83 -13.76
N ASP A 492 -24.07 6.02 -14.47
CA ASP A 492 -22.63 5.88 -14.22
C ASP A 492 -21.87 7.20 -14.51
N TRP A 493 -22.25 7.94 -15.56
CA TRP A 493 -21.67 9.26 -15.87
C TRP A 493 -22.10 10.33 -14.85
N VAL A 494 -23.38 10.35 -14.44
CA VAL A 494 -23.86 11.24 -13.36
C VAL A 494 -23.14 10.93 -12.05
N PHE A 495 -22.94 9.65 -11.72
CA PHE A 495 -22.21 9.21 -10.53
C PHE A 495 -20.76 9.70 -10.55
N ILE A 496 -20.03 9.58 -11.67
CA ILE A 496 -18.66 10.11 -11.79
C ILE A 496 -18.61 11.64 -11.65
N LEU A 497 -19.55 12.37 -12.25
CA LEU A 497 -19.62 13.83 -12.14
C LEU A 497 -19.90 14.28 -10.70
N MET A 498 -20.84 13.61 -10.01
CA MET A 498 -21.09 13.82 -8.58
C MET A 498 -19.86 13.47 -7.72
N LYS A 499 -19.27 12.29 -7.91
CA LYS A 499 -18.11 11.76 -7.14
C LYS A 499 -16.81 12.55 -7.35
N SER A 500 -16.72 13.36 -8.42
CA SER A 500 -15.58 14.23 -8.67
C SER A 500 -15.75 15.67 -8.12
N HIS A 501 -16.97 16.14 -7.84
CA HIS A 501 -17.26 17.53 -7.39
C HIS A 501 -18.23 17.62 -6.18
N ILE A 502 -18.35 16.53 -5.41
CA ILE A 502 -19.39 16.33 -4.37
C ILE A 502 -19.48 17.48 -3.35
N ASP A 503 -18.36 17.96 -2.83
CA ASP A 503 -18.30 18.99 -1.78
C ASP A 503 -18.90 20.34 -2.23
N VAL A 504 -18.90 20.59 -3.54
CA VAL A 504 -19.41 21.82 -4.14
C VAL A 504 -20.82 21.65 -4.70
N LEU A 505 -21.13 20.48 -5.28
CA LEU A 505 -22.47 20.15 -5.79
C LEU A 505 -23.50 19.98 -4.66
N LEU A 506 -23.07 19.61 -3.44
CA LEU A 506 -23.92 19.60 -2.24
C LEU A 506 -24.01 20.97 -1.54
N SER A 507 -23.27 21.99 -1.98
CA SER A 507 -23.20 23.28 -1.29
C SER A 507 -24.48 24.11 -1.50
N PRO A 508 -25.18 24.56 -0.43
CA PRO A 508 -26.48 25.24 -0.55
C PRO A 508 -26.40 26.70 -1.05
N LYS A 509 -25.24 27.14 -1.57
CA LYS A 509 -24.93 28.55 -1.83
C LYS A 509 -25.26 29.03 -3.25
N ASP A 510 -25.45 28.16 -4.23
CA ASP A 510 -25.77 28.53 -5.62
C ASP A 510 -27.20 28.10 -6.01
N LYS A 511 -28.00 29.08 -6.45
CA LYS A 511 -29.38 28.89 -6.94
C LYS A 511 -29.46 28.01 -8.20
N LYS A 512 -28.43 27.99 -9.04
CA LYS A 512 -28.35 27.12 -10.23
C LYS A 512 -28.14 25.66 -9.84
N ILE A 513 -27.13 25.42 -8.99
CA ILE A 513 -26.82 24.07 -8.47
C ILE A 513 -28.03 23.54 -7.69
N PHE A 514 -28.71 24.37 -6.89
CA PHE A 514 -29.94 23.98 -6.20
C PHE A 514 -31.08 23.58 -7.17
N LYS A 515 -31.28 24.32 -8.28
CA LYS A 515 -32.28 23.97 -9.30
C LYS A 515 -31.92 22.66 -10.02
N LEU A 516 -30.64 22.48 -10.38
CA LEU A 516 -30.14 21.28 -11.02
C LEU A 516 -30.30 20.06 -10.10
N ARG A 517 -29.92 20.21 -8.82
CA ARG A 517 -30.11 19.18 -7.80
C ARG A 517 -31.58 18.79 -7.67
N LYS A 518 -32.52 19.74 -7.56
CA LYS A 518 -33.95 19.40 -7.48
C LYS A 518 -34.42 18.61 -8.71
N ARG A 519 -33.94 18.96 -9.90
CA ARG A 519 -34.24 18.22 -11.15
C ARG A 519 -33.71 16.78 -11.10
N LEU A 520 -32.48 16.61 -10.64
CA LEU A 520 -31.85 15.29 -10.45
C LEU A 520 -32.56 14.46 -9.38
N ASP A 521 -32.89 15.06 -8.22
CA ASP A 521 -33.60 14.42 -7.11
C ASP A 521 -34.98 13.91 -7.57
N THR A 522 -35.71 14.68 -8.41
CA THR A 522 -36.97 14.24 -9.04
C THR A 522 -36.75 13.08 -10.03
N TYR A 523 -35.81 13.21 -10.97
CA TYR A 523 -35.50 12.16 -11.95
C TYR A 523 -35.10 10.83 -11.28
N LEU A 524 -34.26 10.89 -10.24
CA LEU A 524 -33.88 9.73 -9.44
C LEU A 524 -35.08 9.11 -8.74
N SER A 525 -35.97 9.91 -8.15
CA SER A 525 -37.17 9.42 -7.46
C SER A 525 -38.13 8.69 -8.43
N GLU A 526 -38.35 9.25 -9.62
CA GLU A 526 -39.18 8.64 -10.67
C GLU A 526 -38.60 7.30 -11.15
N LYS A 527 -37.28 7.23 -11.37
CA LYS A 527 -36.61 5.99 -11.78
C LYS A 527 -36.55 4.94 -10.67
N ILE A 528 -36.37 5.33 -9.41
CA ILE A 528 -36.41 4.40 -8.26
C ILE A 528 -37.77 3.74 -8.15
N GLY A 529 -38.88 4.48 -8.28
CA GLY A 529 -40.23 3.90 -8.27
C GLY A 529 -40.42 2.84 -9.35
N ILE A 530 -39.92 3.08 -10.57
CA ILE A 530 -39.96 2.11 -11.67
C ILE A 530 -39.15 0.84 -11.35
N TYR A 531 -38.02 0.95 -10.63
CA TYR A 531 -37.25 -0.21 -10.17
C TYR A 531 -37.95 -0.98 -9.03
N GLU A 532 -38.66 -0.28 -8.13
CA GLU A 532 -39.47 -0.91 -7.07
C GLU A 532 -40.68 -1.67 -7.68
N ASP A 533 -41.38 -1.07 -8.64
CA ASP A 533 -42.44 -1.72 -9.42
C ASP A 533 -41.91 -2.93 -10.19
N TYR A 534 -40.74 -2.80 -10.85
CA TYR A 534 -40.10 -3.92 -11.56
C TYR A 534 -39.72 -5.07 -10.60
N LEU A 535 -39.21 -4.76 -9.41
CA LEU A 535 -38.89 -5.75 -8.38
C LEU A 535 -40.16 -6.46 -7.88
N LEU A 536 -41.27 -5.72 -7.72
CA LEU A 536 -42.58 -6.28 -7.37
C LEU A 536 -43.08 -7.24 -8.47
N ILE A 537 -42.99 -6.83 -9.74
CA ILE A 537 -43.31 -7.66 -10.91
C ILE A 537 -42.41 -8.91 -10.98
N GLN A 538 -41.10 -8.78 -10.75
CA GLN A 538 -40.19 -9.92 -10.75
C GLN A 538 -40.51 -10.90 -9.60
N ASN A 539 -40.81 -10.40 -8.41
CA ASN A 539 -41.25 -11.22 -7.27
C ASN A 539 -42.56 -11.97 -7.59
N MET A 540 -43.53 -11.33 -8.25
CA MET A 540 -44.74 -12.01 -8.74
C MET A 540 -44.41 -13.08 -9.78
N PHE A 541 -43.50 -12.81 -10.73
CA PHE A 541 -43.05 -13.81 -11.70
C PHE A 541 -42.34 -15.00 -11.04
N ASP A 542 -41.51 -14.77 -10.02
CA ASP A 542 -40.80 -15.83 -9.32
C ASP A 542 -41.73 -16.62 -8.37
N MET A 543 -42.78 -16.00 -7.81
CA MET A 543 -43.91 -16.72 -7.20
C MET A 543 -44.63 -17.61 -8.22
N ILE A 544 -45.02 -17.07 -9.39
CA ILE A 544 -45.73 -17.81 -10.44
C ILE A 544 -44.89 -19.00 -10.95
N LYS A 545 -43.58 -18.85 -11.14
CA LYS A 545 -42.66 -19.96 -11.48
C LYS A 545 -42.65 -21.05 -10.40
N LYS A 546 -42.66 -20.64 -9.13
CA LYS A 546 -42.57 -21.51 -7.96
C LYS A 546 -43.88 -22.27 -7.68
N GLU A 547 -45.04 -21.65 -7.92
CA GLU A 547 -46.35 -22.30 -7.82
C GLU A 547 -46.60 -23.27 -8.99
N ASN A 548 -46.24 -22.89 -10.22
CA ASN A 548 -46.44 -23.72 -11.41
C ASN A 548 -45.31 -24.75 -11.65
N ASN A 549 -44.30 -24.79 -10.78
CA ASN A 549 -43.19 -25.75 -10.80
C ASN A 549 -42.41 -25.82 -12.14
N ILE A 550 -42.35 -24.69 -12.86
CA ILE A 550 -41.80 -24.60 -14.22
C ILE A 550 -40.26 -24.56 -14.16
N LEU A 551 -39.65 -25.75 -14.06
CA LEU A 551 -38.25 -25.94 -14.39
C LEU A 551 -37.99 -25.55 -15.87
N PRO A 552 -36.80 -25.02 -16.20
CA PRO A 552 -36.45 -24.76 -17.59
C PRO A 552 -36.50 -26.06 -18.40
N ILE A 553 -37.20 -26.03 -19.53
CA ILE A 553 -37.53 -27.22 -20.33
C ILE A 553 -36.26 -27.82 -20.93
N LYS A 554 -35.63 -28.75 -20.20
CA LYS A 554 -34.74 -29.73 -20.80
C LYS A 554 -35.61 -30.67 -21.63
N HIS A 555 -35.39 -30.72 -22.95
CA HIS A 555 -36.10 -31.62 -23.85
C HIS A 555 -35.79 -33.08 -23.52
N THR A 556 -36.54 -33.67 -22.59
CA THR A 556 -36.59 -35.12 -22.37
C THR A 556 -37.41 -35.75 -23.48
N VAL A 557 -36.78 -35.92 -24.66
CA VAL A 557 -37.39 -36.61 -25.79
C VAL A 557 -37.70 -38.05 -25.37
N GLY A 558 -38.99 -38.36 -25.24
CA GLY A 558 -39.45 -39.73 -25.00
C GLY A 558 -39.04 -40.63 -26.17
N LYS A 559 -38.59 -41.86 -25.89
CA LYS A 559 -38.02 -42.75 -26.93
C LYS A 559 -39.00 -43.07 -28.07
N TYR A 560 -40.30 -42.97 -27.82
CA TYR A 560 -41.37 -43.00 -28.81
C TYR A 560 -42.47 -42.04 -28.38
N PHE A 561 -43.18 -41.46 -29.35
CA PHE A 561 -44.49 -40.85 -29.17
C PHE A 561 -45.37 -41.24 -30.37
N VAL A 562 -46.70 -41.10 -30.22
CA VAL A 562 -47.67 -41.37 -31.28
C VAL A 562 -48.45 -40.10 -31.52
N GLU A 563 -48.47 -39.64 -32.76
CA GLU A 563 -49.18 -38.44 -33.18
C GLU A 563 -50.27 -38.85 -34.18
N THR A 564 -51.52 -38.48 -33.91
CA THR A 564 -52.63 -38.67 -34.85
C THR A 564 -52.69 -37.47 -35.80
N ILE A 565 -52.44 -37.74 -37.08
CA ILE A 565 -52.62 -36.78 -38.17
C ILE A 565 -53.98 -37.06 -38.80
N ASP A 566 -54.84 -36.04 -38.90
CA ASP A 566 -56.11 -36.13 -39.62
C ASP A 566 -55.85 -36.31 -41.14
N ILE A 567 -56.72 -37.10 -41.81
CA ILE A 567 -56.63 -37.48 -43.22
C ILE A 567 -57.74 -36.80 -44.04
#